data_AF-A0A349K5W0-F1
#
_entry.id   AF-A0A349K5W0-F1
#
_cell.length_a   1.000
_cell.length_b   1.000
_cell.length_c   1.000
_cell.angle_alpha   90.00
_cell.angle_beta   90.00
_cell.angle_gamma   90.00
#
_symmetry.space_group_name_H-M   'P 1'
#
loop_
_entity.id
_entity.type
_entity.pdbx_description
1 polymer ?
#
loop_
_entity_poly.entity_id
_entity_poly.type
_entity_poly.pdbx_seq_one_letter_code
_entity_poly.pdbx_strand_id
1 'polypeptide(L)' 'PLVYDKALLEGAIEMAEHNQPVIYTPFTLAGAMAPITVAGALVQQNAEALAGLAFHQC' A
#
# COMPACT_ATOMS: atom_id res chain seq x y z
N PRO A 1 -2.34 4.99 8.79
CA PRO A 1 -2.96 3.70 8.38
C PRO A 1 -3.96 3.97 7.27
N LEU A 2 -4.05 3.07 6.28
CA LEU A 2 -5.03 3.14 5.19
C LEU A 2 -4.97 4.44 4.37
N VAL A 3 -3.76 4.94 4.09
CA VAL A 3 -3.55 6.17 3.31
C VAL A 3 -2.42 5.95 2.32
N TYR A 4 -2.64 6.39 1.08
CA TYR A 4 -1.60 6.62 0.09
C TYR A 4 -1.38 8.12 -0.04
N ASP A 5 -0.15 8.58 0.17
CA ASP A 5 0.18 9.98 -0.03
C ASP A 5 0.35 10.30 -1.53
N LYS A 6 0.30 11.59 -1.82
CA LYS A 6 0.34 12.09 -3.20
C LYS A 6 1.64 11.71 -3.92
N ALA A 7 2.79 11.82 -3.25
CA ALA A 7 4.09 11.58 -3.87
C ALA A 7 4.26 10.10 -4.27
N LEU A 8 3.77 9.18 -3.43
CA LEU A 8 3.75 7.76 -3.74
C LEU A 8 2.88 7.47 -4.96
N LEU A 9 1.66 8.03 -5.02
CA LEU A 9 0.76 7.79 -6.15
C LEU A 9 1.28 8.40 -7.45
N GLU A 10 1.84 9.60 -7.41
CA GLU A 10 2.49 10.23 -8.58
C GLU A 10 3.65 9.36 -9.10
N GLY A 11 4.52 8.88 -8.20
CA GLY A 11 5.59 7.97 -8.59
C GLY A 11 5.08 6.64 -9.15
N ALA A 12 4.00 6.09 -8.60
CA ALA A 12 3.40 4.85 -9.09
C ALA A 12 2.80 5.00 -10.50
N ILE A 13 2.18 6.14 -10.81
CA ILE A 13 1.66 6.46 -12.14
C ILE A 13 2.83 6.59 -13.13
N GLU A 14 3.86 7.37 -12.79
CA GLU A 14 5.04 7.55 -13.64
C GLU A 14 5.70 6.21 -13.99
N MET A 15 5.82 5.31 -13.00
CA MET A 15 6.37 3.98 -13.20
C MET A 15 5.48 3.12 -14.10
N ALA A 16 4.14 3.21 -13.96
CA ALA A 16 3.19 2.51 -14.81
C ALA A 16 3.31 2.93 -16.28
N GLU A 17 3.40 4.24 -16.54
CA GLU A 17 3.56 4.80 -17.90
C GLU A 17 4.83 4.31 -18.60
N HIS A 18 5.87 4.02 -17.81
CA HIS A 18 7.15 3.50 -18.30
C HIS A 18 7.27 1.97 -18.24
N ASN A 19 6.17 1.25 -17.99
CA ASN A 19 6.13 -0.20 -17.83
C ASN A 19 7.15 -0.72 -16.78
N GLN A 20 7.40 0.07 -15.74
CA GLN A 20 8.27 -0.32 -14.64
C GLN A 20 7.47 -1.01 -13.54
N PRO A 21 7.99 -2.08 -12.94
CA PRO A 21 7.31 -2.76 -11.86
C PRO A 21 7.25 -1.88 -10.61
N VAL A 22 6.11 -1.89 -9.93
CA VAL A 22 5.91 -1.21 -8.64
C VAL A 22 5.65 -2.24 -7.54
N ILE A 23 6.37 -2.12 -6.43
CA ILE A 23 6.18 -2.94 -5.24
C ILE A 23 5.47 -2.10 -4.18
N TYR A 24 4.23 -2.47 -3.85
CA TYR A 24 3.48 -1.84 -2.77
C TYR A 24 3.86 -2.47 -1.43
N THR A 25 4.48 -1.69 -0.55
CA THR A 25 4.95 -2.15 0.77
C THR A 25 4.21 -1.43 1.91
N PRO A 26 3.08 -1.98 2.39
CA PRO A 26 2.40 -1.47 3.58
C PRO A 26 3.35 -1.34 4.77
N PHE A 27 3.58 -0.12 5.24
CA PHE A 27 4.47 0.12 6.37
C PHE A 27 3.67 0.27 7.65
N THR A 28 3.55 -0.82 8.41
CA THR A 28 2.79 -0.83 9.66
C THR A 28 3.57 -1.49 10.79
N LEU A 29 3.46 -0.91 11.99
CA LEU A 29 3.93 -1.48 13.24
C LEU A 29 2.72 -1.83 14.09
N ALA A 30 2.56 -3.12 14.41
CA ALA A 30 1.43 -3.62 15.20
C ALA A 30 1.39 -2.90 16.57
N GLY A 31 0.22 -2.35 16.91
CA GLY A 31 0.01 -1.56 18.13
C GLY A 31 0.29 -0.06 18.00
N ALA A 32 0.84 0.41 16.88
CA ALA A 32 1.06 1.83 16.62
C ALA A 32 0.33 2.30 15.35
N MET A 33 0.59 1.63 14.23
CA MET A 33 0.04 1.97 12.90
C MET A 33 -0.91 0.89 12.37
N ALA A 34 -1.10 -0.19 13.11
CA ALA A 34 -2.05 -1.25 12.85
C ALA A 34 -2.54 -1.83 14.18
N PRO A 35 -3.63 -2.62 14.21
CA PRO A 35 -4.05 -3.32 15.42
C PRO A 35 -2.90 -4.14 16.04
N ILE A 36 -2.87 -4.22 17.37
CA ILE A 36 -1.82 -4.96 18.09
C ILE A 36 -1.88 -6.48 17.83
N THR A 37 -3.04 -7.00 17.42
CA THR A 37 -3.22 -8.42 17.11
C THR A 37 -2.61 -8.74 15.75
N VAL A 38 -1.99 -9.92 15.64
CA VAL A 38 -1.40 -10.40 14.37
C VAL A 38 -2.44 -10.41 13.25
N ALA A 39 -3.63 -10.95 13.52
CA ALA A 39 -4.71 -11.00 12.54
C ALA A 39 -5.13 -9.58 12.07
N GLY A 40 -5.27 -8.63 12.99
CA GLY A 40 -5.64 -7.26 12.63
C GLY A 40 -4.55 -6.54 11.83
N ALA A 41 -3.28 -6.73 12.19
CA ALA A 41 -2.15 -6.20 11.43
C ALA A 41 -2.08 -6.78 10.01
N LEU A 42 -2.24 -8.10 9.86
CA LEU A 42 -2.25 -8.76 8.56
C LEU A 42 -3.41 -8.30 7.66
N VAL A 43 -4.61 -8.18 8.22
CA VAL A 43 -5.78 -7.71 7.45
C VAL A 43 -5.56 -6.28 6.95
N GLN A 44 -5.03 -5.39 7.80
CA GLN A 44 -4.77 -4.01 7.38
C GLN A 44 -3.67 -3.93 6.33
N GLN A 45 -2.55 -4.63 6.52
CA GLN A 45 -1.47 -4.68 5.52
C GLN A 45 -1.98 -5.22 4.19
N ASN A 46 -2.77 -6.29 4.20
CA ASN A 46 -3.36 -6.86 3.00
C ASN A 46 -4.31 -5.87 2.31
N ALA A 47 -5.14 -5.15 3.08
CA ALA A 47 -6.03 -4.13 2.52
C ALA A 47 -5.25 -2.99 1.85
N GLU A 48 -4.17 -2.50 2.48
CA GLU A 48 -3.30 -1.48 1.91
C GLU A 48 -2.67 -2.00 0.60
N ALA A 49 -2.06 -3.18 0.61
CA ALA A 49 -1.42 -3.77 -0.58
C ALA A 49 -2.40 -3.96 -1.75
N LEU A 50 -3.57 -4.53 -1.49
CA LEU A 50 -4.58 -4.76 -2.52
C LEU A 50 -5.13 -3.45 -3.12
N ALA A 51 -5.31 -2.41 -2.30
CA ALA A 51 -5.73 -1.11 -2.80
C ALA A 51 -4.68 -0.49 -3.75
N GLY A 52 -3.39 -0.62 -3.44
CA GLY A 52 -2.31 -0.18 -4.33
C GLY A 52 -2.27 -0.97 -5.64
N LEU A 53 -2.37 -2.29 -5.55
CA LEU A 53 -2.41 -3.16 -6.74
C LEU A 53 -3.63 -2.89 -7.64
N ALA A 54 -4.80 -2.64 -7.05
CA ALA A 54 -6.00 -2.30 -7.81
C ALA A 54 -5.86 -0.93 -8.48
N PHE A 55 -5.32 0.07 -7.77
CA PHE A 55 -5.03 1.39 -8.33
C PHE A 55 -4.09 1.31 -9.53
N HIS A 56 -3.04 0.49 -9.46
CA HIS A 56 -2.07 0.32 -10.54
C HIS A 56 -2.63 -0.35 -11.81
N GLN A 57 -3.81 -0.97 -11.72
CA GLN A 57 -4.49 -1.62 -12.85
C GLN A 57 -5.52 -0.72 -13.54
N CYS A 58 -5.84 0.44 -12.96
CA CYS A 58 -6.78 1.42 -13.51
C CYS A 58 -6.11 2.31 -14.56
#